data_AF-A0A359G0B6-F1
#
_entry.id   AF-A0A359G0B6-F1
#
_cell.length_a   1.000
_cell.length_b   1.000
_cell.length_c   1.000
_cell.angle_alpha   90.00
_cell.angle_beta   90.00
_cell.angle_gamma   90.00
#
_symmetry.space_group_name_H-M   'P 1'
#
loop_
_entity.id
_entity.type
_entity.pdbx_description
1 polymer ?
#
loop_
_entity_poly.entity_id
_entity_poly.type
_entity_poly.pdbx_seq_one_letter_code
_entity_poly.pdbx_strand_id
1 'polypeptide(L)'
;IIMRKNVNIGIAVALPSGNLIVPVIKQADQKNLVGLASDINRLAVQARNNKLSPDDIQGGTFTITNFGSFKNAIGTPIINQPQVAILATGTIEKKPAVLETPTGDVIAIRQKMFLSLSYD
;
A
#
# COMPACT_ATOMS: atom_id res chain seq x y z
N ILE A 1 14.46 3.20 -21.36
CA ILE A 1 14.22 3.45 -19.91
C ILE A 1 13.69 4.87 -19.76
N ILE A 2 12.48 5.04 -19.21
CA ILE A 2 11.89 6.37 -18.92
C ILE A 2 12.02 6.60 -17.42
N MET A 3 12.69 7.68 -17.01
CA MET A 3 12.82 8.04 -15.59
C MET A 3 11.78 9.11 -15.22
N ARG A 4 10.88 8.78 -14.31
CA ARG A 4 9.89 9.73 -13.76
C ARG A 4 10.50 10.46 -12.57
N LYS A 5 10.40 11.79 -12.55
CA LYS A 5 10.89 12.61 -11.42
C LYS A 5 9.91 12.69 -10.26
N ASN A 6 8.61 12.63 -10.54
CA ASN A 6 7.56 12.75 -9.53
C ASN A 6 7.28 11.38 -8.89
N VAL A 7 7.12 11.35 -7.56
CA VAL A 7 6.70 10.14 -6.84
C VAL A 7 5.19 10.16 -6.69
N ASN A 8 4.50 9.43 -7.58
CA ASN A 8 3.05 9.33 -7.58
C ASN A 8 2.62 7.93 -7.10
N ILE A 9 2.01 7.88 -5.93
CA ILE A 9 1.68 6.60 -5.28
C ILE A 9 0.21 6.25 -5.52
N GLY A 10 -0.01 5.18 -6.28
CA GLY A 10 -1.31 4.52 -6.38
C GLY A 10 -1.64 3.80 -5.08
N ILE A 11 -2.86 3.99 -4.56
CA ILE A 11 -3.37 3.28 -3.38
C ILE A 11 -4.57 2.45 -3.81
N ALA A 12 -4.47 1.14 -3.67
CA ALA A 12 -5.57 0.24 -4.00
C ALA A 12 -6.73 0.42 -3.01
N VAL A 13 -7.92 0.74 -3.52
CA VAL A 13 -9.16 0.90 -2.75
C VAL A 13 -10.20 -0.11 -3.23
N ALA A 14 -10.68 -0.93 -2.30
CA ALA A 14 -11.79 -1.84 -2.55
C ALA A 14 -13.11 -1.06 -2.60
N LEU A 15 -13.89 -1.29 -3.65
CA LEU A 15 -15.21 -0.72 -3.84
C LEU A 15 -16.30 -1.62 -3.23
N PRO A 16 -17.48 -1.08 -2.90
CA PRO A 16 -18.61 -1.89 -2.40
C PRO A 16 -19.05 -3.01 -3.36
N SER A 17 -18.75 -2.87 -4.66
CA SER A 17 -19.02 -3.88 -5.68
C SER A 17 -18.10 -5.09 -5.64
N GLY A 18 -17.06 -5.07 -4.81
CA GLY A 18 -16.01 -6.10 -4.78
C GLY A 18 -14.87 -5.85 -5.78
N ASN A 19 -15.01 -4.85 -6.66
CA ASN A 19 -13.94 -4.42 -7.57
C ASN A 19 -12.90 -3.56 -6.85
N LEU A 20 -11.73 -3.43 -7.48
CA LEU A 20 -10.63 -2.60 -7.00
C LEU A 20 -10.42 -1.42 -7.94
N ILE A 21 -10.17 -0.24 -7.36
CA ILE A 21 -9.72 0.94 -8.10
C ILE A 21 -8.46 1.49 -7.46
N VAL A 22 -7.56 2.08 -8.25
CA VAL A 22 -6.26 2.57 -7.79
C VAL A 22 -6.15 4.08 -8.02
N PRO A 23 -6.74 4.91 -7.13
CA PRO A 23 -6.47 6.33 -7.12
C PRO A 23 -5.00 6.63 -6.77
N VAL A 24 -4.51 7.78 -7.22
CA VAL A 24 -3.10 8.17 -7.21
C VAL A 24 -2.91 9.44 -6.40
N ILE A 25 -2.08 9.34 -5.36
CA ILE A 25 -1.56 10.49 -4.63
C ILE A 25 -0.41 11.07 -5.44
N LYS A 26 -0.61 12.24 -6.02
CA LYS A 26 0.44 12.95 -6.77
C LYS A 26 1.48 13.53 -5.79
N GLN A 27 2.76 13.50 -6.20
CA GLN A 27 3.89 14.11 -5.47
C GLN A 27 3.89 13.74 -3.97
N ALA A 28 3.73 12.45 -3.69
CA ALA A 28 3.62 11.93 -2.34
C ALA A 28 4.89 12.21 -1.50
N ASP A 29 6.05 12.33 -2.17
CA ASP A 29 7.33 12.70 -1.59
C ASP A 29 7.38 14.12 -1.01
N GLN A 30 6.48 15.01 -1.44
CA GLN A 30 6.41 16.40 -0.98
C GLN A 30 5.43 16.59 0.17
N LYS A 31 4.73 15.54 0.58
CA LYS A 31 3.67 15.60 1.59
C LYS A 31 4.15 15.03 2.91
N ASN A 32 3.77 15.71 4.00
CA ASN A 32 3.94 15.14 5.33
C ASN A 32 2.86 14.08 5.62
N LEU A 33 2.98 13.39 6.75
CA LEU A 33 2.05 12.32 7.13
C LEU A 33 0.58 12.77 7.15
N VAL A 34 0.31 13.98 7.65
CA VAL A 34 -1.05 14.52 7.73
C VAL A 34 -1.63 14.77 6.33
N GLY A 35 -0.82 15.35 5.43
CA GLY A 35 -1.19 15.58 4.03
C GLY A 35 -1.47 14.26 3.30
N LEU A 36 -0.60 13.27 3.48
CA LEU A 36 -0.81 11.93 2.92
C LEU A 36 -2.10 11.29 3.43
N ALA A 37 -2.34 11.32 4.74
CA ALA A 37 -3.55 10.75 5.34
C ALA A 37 -4.83 11.45 4.84
N SER A 38 -4.80 12.79 4.72
CA SER A 38 -5.91 13.57 4.18
C SER A 38 -6.22 13.18 2.73
N ASP A 39 -5.20 13.05 1.88
CA ASP A 39 -5.38 12.66 0.48
C ASP A 39 -5.89 11.23 0.32
N ILE A 40 -5.33 10.29 1.08
CA ILE A 40 -5.80 8.90 1.10
C ILE A 40 -7.29 8.86 1.45
N ASN A 41 -7.69 9.56 2.51
CA ASN A 41 -9.09 9.59 2.94
C ASN A 41 -9.99 10.22 1.89
N ARG A 42 -9.59 11.37 1.31
CA ARG A 42 -10.32 12.03 0.22
C ARG A 42 -10.54 11.08 -0.96
N LEU A 43 -9.46 10.47 -1.46
CA LEU A 43 -9.50 9.56 -2.60
C LEU A 43 -10.30 8.29 -2.29
N ALA A 44 -10.17 7.72 -1.09
CA ALA A 44 -10.94 6.54 -0.69
C ALA A 44 -12.45 6.82 -0.55
N VAL A 45 -12.83 8.01 -0.07
CA VAL A 45 -14.24 8.44 -0.03
C VAL A 45 -14.77 8.68 -1.44
N GLN A 46 -14.01 9.36 -2.30
CA GLN A 46 -14.42 9.58 -3.69
C GLN A 46 -14.53 8.27 -4.47
N ALA A 47 -13.58 7.34 -4.28
CA ALA A 47 -13.60 6.01 -4.88
C ALA A 47 -14.89 5.26 -4.54
N ARG A 48 -15.19 5.14 -3.25
CA ARG A 48 -16.39 4.42 -2.76
C ARG A 48 -17.70 5.05 -3.21
N ASN A 49 -17.70 6.37 -3.47
CA ASN A 49 -18.85 7.11 -3.95
C ASN A 49 -18.91 7.25 -5.49
N ASN A 50 -17.99 6.62 -6.24
CA ASN A 50 -17.86 6.77 -7.69
C ASN A 50 -17.69 8.23 -8.15
N LYS A 51 -16.94 9.04 -7.39
CA LYS A 51 -16.69 10.47 -7.65
C LYS A 51 -15.23 10.78 -8.01
N LEU A 52 -14.44 9.78 -8.35
CA LEU A 52 -13.07 10.00 -8.82
C LEU A 52 -13.09 10.65 -10.20
N SER A 53 -12.24 11.65 -10.40
CA SER A 53 -11.98 12.19 -11.72
C SER A 53 -11.02 11.29 -12.51
N PRO A 54 -10.94 11.43 -13.85
CA PRO A 54 -9.94 10.72 -14.65
C PRO A 54 -8.49 10.99 -14.22
N ASP A 55 -8.18 12.19 -13.71
CA ASP A 55 -6.82 12.50 -13.23
C ASP A 55 -6.49 11.78 -11.92
N ASP A 56 -7.49 11.51 -11.07
CA ASP A 56 -7.27 10.83 -9.79
C ASP A 56 -6.78 9.39 -9.97
N ILE A 57 -6.99 8.75 -11.12
CA ILE A 57 -6.60 7.35 -11.38
C ILE A 57 -5.42 7.20 -12.36
N GLN A 58 -4.82 8.32 -12.79
CA GLN A 58 -3.77 8.33 -13.80
C GLN A 58 -2.41 8.77 -13.25
N GLY A 59 -1.35 8.48 -14.01
CA GLY A 59 -0.01 9.00 -13.74
C GLY A 59 0.66 8.42 -12.49
N GLY A 60 0.17 7.29 -11.97
CA GLY A 60 0.86 6.53 -10.91
C GLY A 60 2.22 6.05 -11.39
N THR A 61 3.20 6.03 -10.49
CA THR A 61 4.55 5.51 -10.73
C THR A 61 4.86 4.25 -9.92
N PHE A 62 4.19 4.10 -8.79
CA PHE A 62 4.30 2.95 -7.88
C PHE A 62 2.95 2.71 -7.21
N THR A 63 2.61 1.46 -6.88
CA THR A 63 1.35 1.15 -6.19
C THR A 63 1.60 0.51 -4.83
N ILE A 64 0.77 0.86 -3.85
CA ILE A 64 0.65 0.15 -2.58
C ILE A 64 -0.74 -0.48 -2.51
N THR A 65 -0.79 -1.76 -2.18
CA THR A 65 -2.04 -2.51 -1.96
C THR A 65 -2.02 -3.20 -0.61
N ASN A 66 -3.18 -3.28 0.03
CA ASN A 66 -3.33 -3.93 1.33
C ASN A 66 -4.35 -5.05 1.24
N PHE A 67 -3.89 -6.29 1.14
CA PHE A 67 -4.77 -7.46 1.27
C PHE A 67 -4.89 -7.96 2.71
N GLY A 68 -4.17 -7.35 3.65
CA GLY A 68 -4.33 -7.62 5.08
C GLY A 68 -5.74 -7.31 5.60
N SER A 69 -6.47 -6.40 4.94
CA SER A 69 -7.90 -6.17 5.21
C SER A 69 -8.78 -7.41 4.96
N PHE A 70 -8.31 -8.35 4.13
CA PHE A 70 -8.97 -9.62 3.83
C PHE A 70 -8.38 -10.79 4.62
N LYS A 71 -7.60 -10.52 5.69
CA LYS A 71 -6.89 -11.53 6.50
C LYS A 71 -5.86 -12.38 5.73
N ASN A 72 -5.40 -11.91 4.58
CA ASN A 72 -4.31 -12.56 3.85
C ASN A 72 -2.96 -12.17 4.46
N ALA A 73 -2.12 -13.17 4.75
CA ALA A 73 -0.79 -12.94 5.31
C ALA A 73 0.24 -12.59 4.22
N ILE A 74 0.20 -13.26 3.07
CA ILE A 74 1.15 -13.12 1.96
C ILE A 74 0.35 -13.22 0.64
N GLY A 75 0.83 -12.55 -0.40
CA GLY A 75 0.27 -12.62 -1.75
C GLY A 75 1.20 -11.95 -2.75
N THR A 76 1.15 -12.38 -4.00
CA THR A 76 1.97 -11.81 -5.08
C THR A 76 1.17 -10.75 -5.82
N PRO A 77 1.41 -9.45 -5.59
CA PRO A 77 0.68 -8.40 -6.28
C PRO A 77 1.08 -8.35 -7.76
N ILE A 78 0.11 -8.03 -8.63
CA ILE A 78 0.35 -7.81 -10.07
C ILE A 78 0.56 -6.31 -10.30
N ILE A 79 1.63 -5.98 -11.03
CA ILE A 79 1.99 -4.59 -11.34
C ILE A 79 0.91 -3.96 -12.22
N ASN A 80 0.44 -2.77 -11.84
CA ASN A 80 -0.48 -1.99 -12.66
C ASN A 80 0.31 -1.22 -13.73
N GLN A 81 0.37 -1.75 -14.95
CA GLN A 81 1.10 -1.14 -16.06
C GLN A 81 0.55 0.26 -16.37
N PRO A 82 1.40 1.26 -16.66
CA PRO A 82 2.83 1.19 -16.97
C PRO A 82 3.77 1.44 -15.77
N GLN A 83 3.35 1.11 -14.54
CA GLN A 83 4.19 1.28 -13.34
C GLN A 83 5.27 0.21 -13.26
N VAL A 84 6.31 0.46 -12.45
CA VAL A 84 7.48 -0.43 -12.36
C VAL A 84 7.44 -1.37 -11.16
N ALA A 85 6.62 -1.09 -10.16
CA ALA A 85 6.54 -1.92 -8.96
C ALA A 85 5.25 -1.71 -8.17
N ILE A 86 4.91 -2.73 -7.38
CA ILE A 86 3.78 -2.73 -6.45
C ILE A 86 4.18 -3.40 -5.13
N LEU A 87 3.89 -2.72 -4.02
CA LEU A 87 4.07 -3.24 -2.67
C LEU A 87 2.74 -3.71 -2.11
N ALA A 88 2.71 -4.94 -1.63
CA ALA A 88 1.59 -5.53 -0.93
C ALA A 88 1.86 -5.64 0.57
N THR A 89 0.93 -5.15 1.39
CA THR A 89 0.95 -5.32 2.85
C THR A 89 0.01 -6.44 3.27
N GLY A 90 0.56 -7.41 4.00
CA GLY A 90 -0.21 -8.49 4.61
C GLY A 90 -0.90 -8.10 5.93
N THR A 91 -1.58 -9.07 6.51
CA THR A 91 -2.20 -8.93 7.83
C THR A 91 -1.12 -8.80 8.91
N ILE A 92 -1.37 -7.92 9.89
CA ILE A 92 -0.55 -7.84 11.10
C ILE A 92 -1.01 -8.93 12.06
N GLU A 93 -0.11 -9.83 12.43
CA GLU A 93 -0.40 -10.93 13.35
C GLU A 93 0.68 -11.11 14.42
N LYS A 94 0.26 -11.64 15.57
CA LYS A 94 1.16 -11.98 16.68
C LYS A 94 1.97 -13.22 16.30
N LYS A 95 3.30 -13.09 16.25
CA LYS A 95 4.24 -14.20 16.03
C LYS A 95 5.29 -14.29 17.12
N PRO A 96 5.76 -15.50 17.45
CA PRO A 96 6.96 -15.64 18.27
C PRO A 96 8.18 -15.05 17.54
N ALA A 97 9.03 -14.38 18.30
CA ALA A 97 10.31 -13.86 17.87
C ALA A 97 11.32 -14.04 19.00
N VAL A 98 12.56 -14.33 18.63
CA VAL A 98 13.68 -14.30 19.57
C VAL A 98 14.02 -12.85 19.85
N LEU A 99 14.18 -12.52 21.13
CA LEU A 99 14.70 -11.25 21.62
C LEU A 99 16.00 -11.53 22.37
N GLU A 100 17.07 -10.93 21.89
CA GLU A 100 18.35 -10.92 22.58
C GLU A 100 18.26 -9.98 23.78
N THR A 101 18.62 -10.47 24.97
CA THR A 101 18.71 -9.67 26.19
C THR A 101 20.10 -9.80 26.81
N PRO A 102 20.54 -8.87 27.68
CA PRO A 102 21.82 -9.00 28.37
C PRO A 102 21.98 -10.30 29.19
N THR A 103 20.86 -10.96 29.53
CA THR A 103 20.82 -12.22 30.28
C THR A 103 20.62 -13.46 29.40
N GLY A 104 20.57 -13.30 28.07
CA GLY A 104 20.35 -14.37 27.09
C GLY A 104 19.09 -14.21 26.25
N ASP A 105 18.84 -15.17 25.36
CA ASP A 105 17.73 -15.12 24.41
C ASP A 105 16.40 -15.52 25.05
N VAL A 106 15.34 -14.76 24.72
CA VAL A 106 13.97 -15.09 25.14
C VAL A 106 13.03 -15.14 23.94
N ILE A 107 12.02 -16.00 24.00
CA ILE A 107 10.93 -15.99 23.03
C ILE A 107 9.87 -15.00 23.50
N ALA A 108 9.59 -13.99 22.67
CA ALA A 108 8.57 -12.99 22.93
C ALA A 108 7.58 -12.90 21.77
N ILE A 109 6.34 -12.51 22.09
CA ILE A 109 5.31 -12.26 21.09
C ILE A 109 5.55 -10.87 20.47
N ARG A 110 5.52 -10.78 19.13
CA ARG A 110 5.65 -9.54 18.36
C ARG A 110 4.57 -9.43 17.30
N GLN A 111 4.12 -8.21 17.03
CA GLN A 111 3.30 -7.93 15.86
C GLN A 111 4.20 -7.96 14.62
N LYS A 112 3.92 -8.86 13.68
CA LYS A 112 4.66 -8.98 12.41
C LYS A 112 3.72 -8.85 11.23
N MET A 113 4.24 -8.30 10.14
CA MET A 113 3.57 -8.18 8.85
C MET A 113 4.53 -8.71 7.78
N PHE A 114 4.02 -9.42 6.78
CA PHE A 114 4.78 -9.68 5.57
C PHE A 114 4.54 -8.59 4.55
N LEU A 115 5.63 -8.20 3.89
CA LEU A 115 5.63 -7.27 2.76
C LEU A 115 6.02 -8.05 1.52
N SER A 116 5.20 -7.95 0.47
CA SER A 116 5.44 -8.62 -0.82
C SER A 116 5.64 -7.55 -1.89
N LEU A 117 6.84 -7.47 -2.46
CA LEU A 117 7.19 -6.50 -3.48
C LEU A 117 7.34 -7.20 -4.83
N SER A 118 6.53 -6.80 -5.81
CA SER A 118 6.73 -7.16 -7.21
C SER A 118 7.32 -5.97 -7.97
N TYR A 119 8.27 -6.23 -8.86
CA TYR A 119 8.95 -5.22 -9.68
C TYR A 119 9.25 -5.79 -11.08
N ASP A 120 9.34 -4.89 -12.07
CA ASP A 120 9.74 -5.13 -13.46
C ASP A 120 11.10 -4.44 -13.73
#